data_AF-A0A138AI59-F1
#
_entry.id   AF-A0A138AI59-F1
#
_cell.length_a   1.000
_cell.length_b   1.000
_cell.length_c   1.000
_cell.angle_alpha   90.00
_cell.angle_beta   90.00
_cell.angle_gamma   90.00
#
_symmetry.space_group_name_H-M   'P 1'
#
loop_
_entity.id
_entity.type
_entity.pdbx_description
1 polymer ?
#
loop_
_entity_poly.entity_id
_entity_poly.type
_entity_poly.pdbx_seq_one_letter_code
_entity_poly.pdbx_strand_id
1 'polypeptide(L)'
;MLWPHRIKVSYEQPYVPPQYNSHGNEIYETIEKVVPGQVVPLGNGNTVNGGIAYTETRYKIMLAPSLELPTYGVAVTYEWAGRRFDAQGAAERHMLGGRLHHYEAVSQSLT
;
A
#
# COMPACT_ATOMS: atom_id res chain seq x y z
N MET A 1 4.14 -18.29 7.71
CA MET A 1 4.86 -17.00 7.80
C MET A 1 4.47 -16.32 9.10
N LEU A 2 5.43 -15.85 9.90
CA LEU A 2 5.13 -15.04 11.09
C LEU A 2 5.17 -13.57 10.68
N TRP A 3 4.16 -12.80 11.07
CA TRP A 3 4.00 -11.39 10.70
C TRP A 3 4.39 -10.50 11.89
N PRO A 4 5.64 -10.00 11.95
CA PRO A 4 6.13 -9.25 13.10
C PRO A 4 5.53 -7.86 13.20
N HIS A 5 5.04 -7.29 12.09
CA HIS A 5 4.60 -5.90 12.03
C HIS A 5 3.07 -5.79 11.97
N ARG A 6 2.61 -4.57 12.27
CA ARG A 6 1.25 -4.11 12.07
C ARG A 6 1.32 -2.90 11.16
N ILE A 7 0.76 -3.04 9.97
CA ILE A 7 0.89 -2.05 8.89
C ILE A 7 -0.51 -1.50 8.66
N LYS A 8 -0.67 -0.19 8.82
CA LYS A 8 -1.92 0.48 8.43
C LYS A 8 -1.93 0.56 6.90
N VAL A 9 -2.99 0.08 6.30
CA VAL A 9 -3.23 0.10 4.87
C VAL A 9 -4.43 0.99 4.62
N SER A 10 -4.31 1.91 3.66
CA SER A 10 -5.41 2.79 3.27
C SER A 10 -5.55 2.90 1.76
N TYR A 11 -6.77 2.81 1.26
CA TYR A 11 -7.10 2.99 -0.15
C TYR A 11 -8.55 3.46 -0.31
N GLU A 12 -8.87 4.01 -1.47
CA GLU A 12 -10.22 4.46 -1.81
C GLU A 12 -10.92 3.44 -2.71
N GLN A 13 -12.21 3.21 -2.46
CA GLN A 13 -13.05 2.37 -3.31
C GLN A 13 -14.43 3.02 -3.50
N PRO A 14 -15.13 2.78 -4.61
CA PRO A 14 -16.49 3.28 -4.75
C PRO A 14 -17.44 2.60 -3.75
N TYR A 15 -18.49 3.31 -3.34
CA TYR A 15 -19.55 2.72 -2.51
C TYR A 15 -20.26 1.57 -3.26
N VAL A 16 -20.82 0.63 -2.49
CA VAL A 16 -21.65 -0.46 -3.02
C VAL A 16 -23.06 -0.37 -2.39
N PRO A 17 -24.10 0.07 -3.14
CA PRO A 17 -24.10 0.54 -4.53
C PRO A 17 -23.40 1.92 -4.72
N PRO A 18 -22.96 2.28 -5.96
CA PRO A 18 -22.28 3.54 -6.23
C PRO A 18 -23.11 4.76 -5.85
N GLN A 19 -22.46 5.76 -5.26
CA GLN A 19 -23.07 7.03 -4.87
C GLN A 19 -22.47 8.17 -5.67
N TYR A 20 -23.28 9.19 -5.95
CA TYR A 20 -22.87 10.35 -6.72
C TYR A 20 -23.25 11.63 -5.97
N ASN A 21 -22.39 12.64 -6.04
CA ASN A 21 -22.70 13.95 -5.47
C ASN A 21 -23.66 14.74 -6.38
N SER A 22 -24.07 15.95 -5.94
CA SER A 22 -25.01 16.81 -6.67
C SER A 22 -24.54 17.24 -8.07
N HIS A 23 -23.27 17.03 -8.39
CA HIS A 23 -22.66 17.35 -9.69
C HIS A 23 -22.47 16.11 -10.58
N GLY A 24 -22.95 14.94 -10.15
CA GLY A 24 -22.83 13.68 -10.89
C GLY A 24 -21.44 13.02 -10.80
N ASN A 25 -20.55 13.49 -9.92
CA ASN A 25 -19.27 12.83 -9.67
C ASN A 25 -19.45 11.68 -8.67
N GLU A 26 -18.80 10.55 -8.94
CA GLU A 26 -18.82 9.39 -8.05
C GLU A 26 -18.13 9.70 -6.71
N ILE A 27 -18.70 9.22 -5.63
CA ILE A 27 -18.18 9.37 -4.27
C ILE A 27 -17.47 8.08 -3.88
N TYR A 28 -16.30 8.22 -3.27
CA TYR A 28 -15.47 7.12 -2.82
C TYR A 28 -15.48 7.00 -1.29
N GLU A 29 -15.38 5.77 -0.80
CA GLU A 29 -15.15 5.40 0.59
C GLU A 29 -13.64 5.19 0.81
N THR A 30 -13.10 5.82 1.85
CA THR A 30 -11.72 5.53 2.30
C THR A 30 -11.74 4.32 3.22
N ILE A 31 -11.11 3.24 2.79
CA ILE A 31 -10.87 2.06 3.63
C ILE A 31 -9.56 2.24 4.35
N GLU A 32 -9.59 2.09 5.69
CA GLU A 32 -8.40 2.05 6.52
C GLU A 32 -8.41 0.78 7.39
N LYS A 33 -7.35 -0.02 7.31
CA LYS A 33 -7.24 -1.24 8.11
C LYS A 33 -5.82 -1.52 8.54
N VAL A 34 -5.65 -2.00 9.77
CA VAL A 34 -4.37 -2.52 10.24
C VAL A 34 -4.25 -4.00 9.87
N VAL A 35 -3.23 -4.31 9.08
CA VAL A 35 -2.98 -5.66 8.54
C VAL A 35 -1.66 -6.19 9.10
N PRO A 36 -1.62 -7.44 9.59
CA PRO A 36 -0.36 -8.10 9.91
C PRO A 36 0.54 -8.18 8.68
N GLY A 37 1.82 -7.85 8.83
CA GLY A 37 2.74 -7.89 7.70
C GLY A 37 4.20 -7.87 8.12
N GLN A 38 5.05 -7.62 7.13
CA GLN A 38 6.48 -7.41 7.29
C GLN A 38 6.93 -6.29 6.35
N VAL A 39 7.82 -5.44 6.85
CA VAL A 39 8.46 -4.37 6.10
C VAL A 39 9.94 -4.70 6.06
N VAL A 40 10.51 -4.79 4.85
CA VAL A 40 11.91 -5.13 4.62
C VAL A 40 12.55 -4.03 3.79
N PRO A 41 13.61 -3.35 4.27
CA PRO A 41 14.34 -2.40 3.44
C PRO A 41 15.04 -3.13 2.29
N LEU A 42 14.92 -2.60 1.07
CA LEU A 42 15.57 -3.14 -0.13
C LEU A 42 16.87 -2.42 -0.46
N GLY A 43 16.98 -1.15 -0.08
CA GLY A 43 18.16 -0.32 -0.33
C GLY A 43 17.84 1.16 -0.33
N ASN A 44 18.90 1.96 -0.39
CA ASN A 44 18.83 3.42 -0.36
C ASN A 44 19.44 4.00 -1.64
N GLY A 45 18.93 5.14 -2.07
CA GLY A 45 19.45 5.93 -3.18
C GLY A 45 19.27 7.42 -2.90
N ASN A 46 19.89 8.25 -3.73
CA ASN A 46 19.69 9.70 -3.69
C ASN A 46 18.82 10.09 -4.87
N THR A 47 17.82 10.93 -4.63
CA THR A 47 16.96 11.50 -5.68
C THR A 47 16.89 13.01 -5.53
N VAL A 48 16.64 13.73 -6.62
CA VAL A 48 16.46 15.18 -6.60
C VAL A 48 15.04 15.49 -7.05
N ASN A 49 14.28 16.17 -6.20
CA ASN A 49 12.92 16.59 -6.50
C ASN A 49 12.80 18.10 -6.22
N GLY A 50 12.39 18.87 -7.24
CA GLY A 50 12.28 20.33 -7.12
C GLY A 50 13.60 21.06 -6.76
N GLY A 51 14.76 20.48 -7.10
CA GLY A 51 16.07 21.03 -6.76
C GLY A 51 16.57 20.72 -5.34
N ILE A 52 15.78 19.99 -4.53
CA ILE A 52 16.16 19.51 -3.21
C ILE A 52 16.59 18.04 -3.32
N ALA A 53 17.73 17.70 -2.72
CA ALA A 53 18.21 16.33 -2.64
C ALA A 53 17.53 15.59 -1.47
N TYR A 54 16.97 14.42 -1.76
CA TYR A 54 16.34 13.52 -0.80
C TYR A 54 17.06 12.18 -0.78
N THR A 55 17.05 11.53 0.38
CA THR A 55 17.41 10.12 0.49
C THR A 55 16.15 9.29 0.24
N GLU A 56 16.11 8.57 -0.87
CA GLU A 56 15.07 7.59 -1.19
C GLU A 56 15.44 6.26 -0.54
N THR A 57 14.59 5.74 0.34
CA THR A 57 14.70 4.36 0.81
C THR A 57 13.55 3.53 0.24
N ARG A 58 13.88 2.40 -0.39
CA ARG A 58 12.90 1.45 -0.90
C ARG A 58 12.63 0.35 0.10
N TYR A 59 11.37 -0.05 0.19
CA TYR A 59 10.91 -1.10 1.09
C TYR A 59 10.04 -2.09 0.34
N LYS A 60 10.28 -3.38 0.58
CA LYS A 60 9.36 -4.46 0.28
C LYS A 60 8.40 -4.61 1.45
N ILE A 61 7.11 -4.51 1.15
CA ILE A 61 6.02 -4.69 2.11
C ILE A 61 5.31 -6.00 1.76
N MET A 62 5.25 -6.91 2.72
CA MET A 62 4.51 -8.17 2.61
C MET A 62 3.36 -8.14 3.59
N LEU A 63 2.13 -8.39 3.12
CA LEU A 63 0.91 -8.31 3.91
C LEU A 63 0.20 -9.65 3.99
N ALA A 64 -0.28 -9.98 5.19
CA ALA A 64 -1.13 -11.12 5.40
C ALA A 64 -2.41 -11.03 4.54
N PRO A 65 -2.97 -12.17 4.08
CA PRO A 65 -4.15 -12.21 3.23
C PRO A 65 -5.46 -12.00 4.02
N SER A 66 -5.47 -11.07 4.97
CA SER A 66 -6.61 -10.75 5.86
C SER A 66 -7.44 -9.54 5.37
N LEU A 67 -7.06 -8.98 4.22
CA LEU A 67 -7.73 -7.89 3.54
C LEU A 67 -7.59 -8.12 2.04
N GLU A 68 -8.69 -8.02 1.31
CA GLU A 68 -8.65 -8.04 -0.14
C GLU A 68 -8.19 -6.68 -0.63
N LEU A 69 -6.96 -6.61 -1.15
CA LEU A 69 -6.40 -5.37 -1.68
C LEU A 69 -6.79 -5.20 -3.15
N PRO A 70 -7.06 -3.96 -3.58
CA PRO A 70 -7.19 -3.67 -4.99
C PRO A 70 -5.87 -3.96 -5.70
N THR A 71 -5.93 -4.73 -6.78
CA THR A 71 -4.73 -5.16 -7.54
C THR A 71 -4.49 -4.33 -8.79
N TYR A 72 -5.35 -3.34 -9.09
CA TYR A 72 -5.20 -2.44 -10.23
C TYR A 72 -5.92 -1.12 -9.97
N GLY A 73 -5.43 -0.04 -10.59
CA GLY A 73 -6.14 1.25 -10.72
C GLY A 73 -6.36 2.06 -9.45
N VAL A 74 -6.06 1.53 -8.27
CA VAL A 74 -6.26 2.20 -6.98
C VAL A 74 -4.91 2.39 -6.29
N ALA A 75 -4.62 3.63 -5.89
CA ALA A 75 -3.46 3.93 -5.08
C ALA A 75 -3.66 3.38 -3.66
N VAL A 76 -2.75 2.51 -3.22
CA VAL A 76 -2.72 2.00 -1.85
C VAL A 76 -1.58 2.68 -1.11
N THR A 77 -1.87 3.19 0.08
CA THR A 77 -0.87 3.73 0.99
C THR A 77 -0.62 2.75 2.12
N TYR A 78 0.65 2.66 2.55
CA TYR A 78 1.05 1.88 3.70
C TYR A 78 1.68 2.77 4.75
N GLU A 79 1.41 2.50 6.03
CA GLU A 79 2.04 3.19 7.15
C GLU A 79 2.49 2.19 8.22
N TRP A 80 3.73 2.35 8.67
CA TRP A 80 4.31 1.53 9.73
C TRP A 80 5.34 2.35 10.52
N ALA A 81 5.32 2.19 11.85
CA ALA A 81 6.23 2.89 12.77
C ALA A 81 6.23 4.43 12.59
N GLY A 82 5.06 5.03 12.32
CA GLY A 82 4.91 6.47 12.11
C GLY A 82 5.45 6.98 10.76
N ARG A 83 5.86 6.07 9.85
CA ARG A 83 6.32 6.40 8.51
C ARG A 83 5.29 5.98 7.48
N ARG A 84 5.00 6.89 6.55
CA ARG A 84 4.19 6.62 5.36
C ARG A 84 5.11 6.12 4.23
N PHE A 85 4.62 5.13 3.51
CA PHE A 85 5.28 4.53 2.35
C PHE A 85 4.33 4.63 1.16
N ASP A 86 4.82 5.26 0.09
CA ASP A 86 4.09 5.38 -1.15
C ASP A 86 4.39 4.17 -2.03
N ALA A 87 3.33 3.48 -2.48
CA ALA A 87 3.46 2.29 -3.30
C ALA A 87 4.02 2.63 -4.70
N GLN A 88 5.03 1.88 -5.14
CA GLN A 88 5.56 1.92 -6.50
C GLN A 88 4.78 0.95 -7.40
N GLY A 89 3.47 1.17 -7.51
CA GLY A 89 2.55 0.31 -8.27
C GLY A 89 1.56 -0.46 -7.40
N ALA A 90 0.76 -1.32 -8.03
CA ALA A 90 -0.24 -2.13 -7.34
C ALA A 90 0.40 -3.28 -6.56
N ALA A 91 -0.29 -3.74 -5.52
CA ALA A 91 0.14 -4.92 -4.77
C ALA A 91 0.00 -6.19 -5.62
N GLU A 92 1.03 -7.02 -5.63
CA GLU A 92 1.07 -8.32 -6.30
C GLU A 92 0.52 -9.41 -5.39
N ARG A 93 -0.20 -10.37 -5.98
CA ARG A 93 -0.77 -11.52 -5.26
C ARG A 93 0.20 -12.69 -5.31
N HIS A 94 0.70 -13.11 -4.16
CA HIS A 94 1.57 -14.28 -4.07
C HIS A 94 0.76 -15.49 -3.63
N MET A 95 0.69 -16.49 -4.51
CA MET A 95 -0.07 -17.72 -4.30
C MET A 95 0.84 -18.85 -3.83
N LEU A 96 0.38 -19.66 -2.87
CA LEU A 96 1.06 -20.88 -2.44
C LEU A 96 0.03 -22.02 -2.38
N GLY A 97 0.27 -23.10 -3.13
CA GLY A 97 -0.68 -24.22 -3.21
C GLY A 97 -2.07 -23.81 -3.68
N GLY A 98 -2.16 -22.85 -4.62
CA GLY A 98 -3.43 -22.33 -5.15
C GLY A 98 -4.20 -21.40 -4.22
N ARG A 99 -3.68 -21.08 -3.03
CA ARG A 99 -4.28 -20.15 -2.07
C ARG A 99 -3.47 -18.87 -1.98
N LEU A 100 -4.15 -17.74 -1.75
CA LEU A 100 -3.49 -16.47 -1.50
C LEU A 100 -2.67 -16.58 -0.20
N HIS A 101 -1.36 -16.43 -0.32
CA HIS A 101 -0.42 -16.58 0.78
C HIS A 101 -0.05 -15.23 1.40
N HIS A 102 0.20 -14.22 0.56
CA HIS A 102 0.37 -12.83 0.96
C HIS A 102 0.21 -11.90 -0.24
N TYR A 103 0.10 -10.61 0.05
CA TYR A 103 0.36 -9.56 -0.94
C TYR A 103 1.78 -9.06 -0.79
N GLU A 104 2.39 -8.68 -1.91
CA GLU A 104 3.68 -8.00 -1.93
C GLU A 104 3.54 -6.65 -2.62
N ALA A 105 4.14 -5.62 -2.05
CA ALA A 105 4.23 -4.30 -2.67
C ALA A 105 5.64 -3.74 -2.50
N VAL A 106 6.15 -3.08 -3.53
CA VAL A 106 7.34 -2.24 -3.42
C VAL A 106 6.88 -0.82 -3.12
N SER A 107 7.58 -0.15 -2.21
CA SER A 107 7.26 1.20 -1.79
C SER A 107 8.53 2.02 -1.59
N GLN A 108 8.36 3.33 -1.56
CA GLN A 108 9.45 4.26 -1.27
C GLN A 108 9.06 5.19 -0.12
N SER A 109 10.08 5.66 0.59
CA SER A 109 9.98 6.75 1.55
C SER A 109 11.10 7.74 1.25
N LEU A 110 10.76 9.03 1.17
CA LEU A 110 11.70 10.12 0.98
C LEU A 110 11.97 10.78 2.33
N THR A 111 13.24 10.96 2.65
CA THR A 111 13.72 11.63 3.88
C THR A 111 14.81 12.64 3.55
#